data_AF-A0A967KZK2-F1
#
_entry.id   AF-A0A967KZK2-F1
#
_cell.length_a   1.000
_cell.length_b   1.000
_cell.length_c   1.000
_cell.angle_alpha   90.00
_cell.angle_beta   90.00
_cell.angle_gamma   90.00
#
_symmetry.space_group_name_H-M   'P 1'
#
loop_
_entity.id
_entity.type
_entity.pdbx_description
1 polymer ?
#
loop_
_entity_poly.entity_id
_entity_poly.type
_entity_poly.pdbx_seq_one_letter_code
_entity_poly.pdbx_strand_id
1 'polypeptide(L)'
;MKSKLFYLWLLPLLWSIFTAISFFYSGDEHALFAYGSLAGTWICFLYEFNTIEQALIPVLTIGAVILALIGLLLDWLRVKKRLWLIVFVLIAVLLFIFQFSMYGSIERIRGKHGYVLGLVIVACNLGVYGAIMFSVSVTLLGRLIGLVRRAPVN
;
A
#
# COMPACT_ATOMS: atom_id res chain seq x y z
N MET A 1 22.52 17.53 6.51
CA MET A 1 22.15 16.11 6.36
C MET A 1 20.93 16.02 5.44
N LYS A 2 21.11 15.85 4.13
CA LYS A 2 19.98 15.85 3.17
C LYS A 2 19.22 14.53 3.29
N SER A 3 18.24 14.48 4.20
CA SER A 3 17.15 13.51 4.08
C SER A 3 16.48 13.78 2.75
N LYS A 4 16.83 13.02 1.71
CA LYS A 4 16.08 13.05 0.45
C LYS A 4 14.71 12.49 0.80
N LEU A 5 13.68 13.34 0.80
CA LEU A 5 12.26 13.07 1.07
C LEU A 5 11.70 12.01 0.11
N PHE A 6 12.24 10.79 0.19
CA PHE A 6 12.08 9.78 -0.84
C PHE A 6 10.73 9.10 -0.67
N TYR A 7 10.38 8.73 0.56
CA TYR A 7 9.11 8.09 0.84
C TYR A 7 7.95 9.08 0.80
N LEU A 8 8.17 10.34 1.20
CA LEU A 8 7.20 11.42 1.05
C LEU A 8 6.62 11.48 -0.37
N TRP A 9 7.48 11.38 -1.40
CA TRP A 9 7.04 11.46 -2.79
C TRP A 9 6.69 10.09 -3.38
N LEU A 10 7.45 9.04 -3.05
CA LEU A 10 7.26 7.71 -3.65
C LEU A 10 5.94 7.08 -3.23
N LEU A 11 5.61 7.07 -1.94
CA LEU A 11 4.44 6.35 -1.44
C LEU A 11 3.11 6.88 -2.02
N PRO A 12 2.80 8.19 -1.95
CA PRO A 12 1.55 8.69 -2.51
C PRO A 12 1.49 8.50 -4.02
N LEU A 13 2.61 8.67 -4.74
CA LEU A 13 2.65 8.48 -6.18
C LEU A 13 2.34 7.02 -6.55
N LEU A 14 3.07 6.08 -5.95
CA LEU A 14 2.95 4.65 -6.26
C LEU A 14 1.54 4.13 -5.92
N TRP A 15 1.03 4.51 -4.75
CA TRP A 15 -0.33 4.15 -4.33
C TRP A 15 -1.41 4.80 -5.20
N SER A 16 -1.26 6.07 -5.59
CA SER A 16 -2.25 6.73 -6.44
C SER A 16 -2.32 6.10 -7.83
N ILE A 17 -1.16 5.75 -8.40
CA ILE A 17 -1.09 5.06 -9.69
C ILE A 17 -1.80 3.71 -9.60
N PHE A 18 -1.46 2.89 -8.61
CA PHE A 18 -2.10 1.58 -8.45
C PHE A 18 -3.59 1.69 -8.15
N THR A 19 -3.99 2.64 -7.32
CA THR A 19 -5.41 2.83 -6.98
C THR A 19 -6.21 3.32 -8.19
N ALA A 20 -5.67 4.26 -8.98
CA ALA A 20 -6.29 4.72 -10.21
C ALA A 20 -6.41 3.60 -11.25
N ILE A 21 -5.34 2.82 -11.46
CA ILE A 21 -5.39 1.66 -12.37
C ILE A 21 -6.42 0.64 -11.85
N SER A 22 -6.44 0.35 -10.55
CA SER A 22 -7.39 -0.60 -9.97
C SER A 22 -8.85 -0.17 -10.16
N PHE A 23 -9.13 1.13 -10.25
CA PHE A 23 -10.47 1.64 -10.54
C PHE A 23 -10.92 1.27 -11.96
N PHE A 24 -10.03 1.40 -12.95
CA PHE A 24 -10.34 1.07 -14.34
C PHE A 24 -10.36 -0.44 -14.63
N TYR A 25 -9.68 -1.25 -13.82
CA TYR A 25 -9.57 -2.71 -14.00
C TYR A 25 -10.30 -3.51 -12.91
N SER A 26 -11.29 -2.94 -12.22
CA SER A 26 -11.99 -3.63 -11.13
C SER A 26 -12.96 -4.73 -11.57
N GLY A 27 -13.25 -4.87 -12.88
CA GLY A 27 -14.26 -5.81 -13.36
C GLY A 27 -15.67 -5.45 -12.84
N ASP A 28 -16.51 -6.48 -12.67
CA ASP A 28 -17.91 -6.34 -12.23
C ASP A 28 -18.07 -5.90 -10.76
N GLU A 29 -17.05 -6.12 -9.92
CA GLU A 29 -17.08 -5.82 -8.50
C GLU A 29 -15.95 -4.83 -8.16
N HIS A 30 -16.28 -3.57 -7.88
CA HIS A 30 -15.32 -2.55 -7.38
C HIS A 30 -14.64 -2.91 -6.05
N ALA A 31 -14.77 -4.14 -5.56
CA ALA A 31 -14.08 -4.69 -4.41
C ALA A 31 -12.56 -4.54 -4.53
N LEU A 32 -11.98 -4.81 -5.71
CA LEU A 32 -10.53 -4.64 -5.94
C LEU A 32 -10.08 -3.19 -5.70
N PHE A 33 -10.86 -2.23 -6.19
CA PHE A 33 -10.63 -0.82 -5.91
C PHE A 33 -10.70 -0.54 -4.41
N ALA A 34 -11.74 -1.00 -3.72
CA ALA A 34 -11.91 -0.77 -2.27
C ALA A 34 -10.74 -1.31 -1.43
N TYR A 35 -10.24 -2.51 -1.75
CA TYR A 35 -9.06 -3.09 -1.08
C TYR A 35 -7.77 -2.32 -1.39
N GLY A 36 -7.60 -1.88 -2.64
CA GLY A 36 -6.43 -1.08 -3.03
C GLY A 36 -6.45 0.32 -2.40
N SER A 37 -7.63 0.92 -2.28
CA SER A 37 -7.82 2.32 -1.91
C SER A 37 -7.97 2.56 -0.40
N LEU A 38 -7.71 1.56 0.46
CA LEU A 38 -7.95 1.63 1.91
C LEU A 38 -7.43 2.91 2.59
N ALA A 39 -6.29 3.46 2.15
CA ALA A 39 -5.79 4.72 2.69
C ALA A 39 -6.77 5.90 2.50
N GLY A 40 -7.51 5.93 1.39
CA GLY A 40 -8.45 6.99 1.05
C GLY A 40 -9.92 6.68 1.32
N THR A 41 -10.30 5.39 1.35
CA THR A 41 -11.71 4.95 1.45
C THR A 41 -12.44 5.49 2.70
N TRP A 42 -11.71 5.87 3.76
CA TRP A 42 -12.29 6.42 4.99
C TRP A 42 -13.13 7.69 4.76
N ILE A 43 -12.85 8.44 3.70
CA ILE A 43 -13.64 9.63 3.35
C ILE A 43 -15.11 9.30 3.08
N CYS A 44 -15.40 8.07 2.62
CA CYS A 44 -16.75 7.59 2.37
C CYS A 44 -17.57 7.38 3.65
N PHE A 45 -16.93 7.34 4.83
CA PHE A 45 -17.66 7.36 6.12
C PHE A 45 -18.00 8.77 6.58
N LEU A 46 -17.33 9.79 6.02
CA LEU A 46 -17.53 11.20 6.38
C LEU A 46 -18.42 11.93 5.39
N TYR A 47 -18.52 11.42 4.17
CA TYR A 47 -19.29 12.01 3.09
C TYR A 47 -19.95 10.93 2.24
N GLU A 48 -21.24 11.09 1.96
CA GLU A 48 -22.00 10.18 1.12
C GLU A 48 -21.85 10.54 -0.35
N PHE A 49 -21.43 9.57 -1.17
CA PHE A 49 -21.28 9.74 -2.60
C PHE A 49 -22.40 9.01 -3.32
N ASN A 50 -23.01 9.66 -4.31
CA ASN A 50 -24.10 9.05 -5.09
C ASN A 50 -23.58 7.98 -6.07
N THR A 51 -22.32 8.11 -6.51
CA THR A 51 -21.68 7.14 -7.41
C THR A 51 -20.20 6.96 -7.05
N ILE A 52 -19.60 5.84 -7.49
CA ILE A 52 -18.21 5.53 -7.17
C ILE A 52 -17.21 6.44 -7.91
N GLU A 53 -17.60 6.94 -9.08
CA GLU A 53 -16.82 7.92 -9.86
C GLU A 53 -16.66 9.23 -9.09
N GLN A 54 -17.71 9.66 -8.36
CA GLN A 54 -17.65 10.85 -7.51
C GLN A 54 -16.69 10.66 -6.34
N ALA A 55 -16.59 9.44 -5.82
CA ALA A 55 -15.71 9.11 -4.71
C ALA A 55 -14.22 9.01 -5.11
N LEU A 56 -13.91 8.75 -6.38
CA LEU A 56 -12.54 8.47 -6.84
C LEU A 56 -11.54 9.58 -6.51
N ILE A 57 -11.83 10.83 -6.90
CA ILE A 57 -10.92 11.97 -6.68
C ILE A 57 -10.73 12.26 -5.18
N PRO A 58 -11.80 12.34 -4.35
CA PRO A 58 -11.66 12.47 -2.90
C PRO A 58 -10.83 11.34 -2.28
N VAL A 59 -11.10 10.09 -2.64
CA VAL A 59 -10.36 8.92 -2.13
C VAL A 59 -8.88 9.02 -2.49
N LEU A 60 -8.53 9.32 -3.75
CA LEU A 60 -7.14 9.49 -4.16
C LEU A 60 -6.47 10.65 -3.43
N THR A 61 -7.16 11.77 -3.26
CA THR A 61 -6.60 12.96 -2.60
C THR A 61 -6.29 12.69 -1.14
N ILE A 62 -7.26 12.18 -0.39
CA ILE A 62 -7.11 11.89 1.04
C ILE A 62 -6.09 10.77 1.27
N GLY A 63 -6.15 9.70 0.47
CA GLY A 63 -5.18 8.61 0.59
C GLY A 63 -3.75 9.05 0.25
N ALA A 64 -3.56 9.91 -0.76
CA ALA A 64 -2.25 10.48 -1.08
C ALA A 64 -1.71 11.34 0.08
N VAL A 65 -2.55 12.17 0.71
CA VAL A 65 -2.14 12.95 1.89
C VAL A 65 -1.72 12.03 3.04
N ILE A 66 -2.51 11.00 3.33
CA ILE A 66 -2.19 10.03 4.41
C ILE A 66 -0.88 9.30 4.11
N LEU A 67 -0.67 8.83 2.87
CA LEU A 67 0.57 8.16 2.50
C LEU A 67 1.77 9.11 2.44
N ALA A 68 1.58 10.39 2.12
CA ALA A 68 2.64 11.39 2.21
C ALA A 68 3.09 11.60 3.67
N LEU A 69 2.14 11.68 4.62
CA LEU A 69 2.44 11.77 6.05
C LEU A 69 3.17 10.50 6.56
N ILE A 70 2.73 9.32 6.14
CA ILE A 70 3.43 8.07 6.43
C ILE A 70 4.82 8.06 5.79
N GLY A 71 4.96 8.59 4.57
CA GLY A 71 6.24 8.73 3.89
C GLY A 71 7.22 9.61 4.66
N LEU A 72 6.75 10.75 5.17
CA LEU A 72 7.52 11.60 6.08
C LEU A 72 7.96 10.85 7.34
N LEU A 73 7.07 10.04 7.92
CA LEU A 73 7.40 9.20 9.06
C LEU A 73 8.51 8.19 8.72
N LEU A 74 8.46 7.52 7.57
CA LEU A 74 9.52 6.59 7.14
C LEU A 74 10.86 7.30 6.91
N ASP A 75 10.82 8.47 6.27
CA ASP A 75 12.01 9.30 6.04
C ASP A 75 12.61 9.75 7.40
N TRP A 76 11.77 10.16 8.37
CA TRP A 76 12.19 10.52 9.73
C TRP A 76 12.75 9.33 10.53
N LEU A 77 12.13 8.16 10.38
CA LEU A 77 12.62 6.90 10.95
C LEU A 77 13.93 6.42 10.29
N ARG A 78 14.32 7.02 9.16
CA ARG A 78 15.48 6.65 8.34
C ARG A 78 15.42 5.20 7.89
N VAL A 79 14.24 4.76 7.46
CA VAL A 79 14.04 3.40 6.95
C VAL A 79 14.97 3.16 5.76
N LYS A 80 15.60 1.97 5.72
CA LYS A 80 16.50 1.60 4.62
C LYS A 80 15.69 1.33 3.35
N LYS A 81 15.91 2.16 2.32
CA LYS A 81 15.29 2.06 0.98
C LYS A 81 15.32 0.66 0.39
N ARG A 82 16.49 0.02 0.43
CA ARG A 82 16.67 -1.35 -0.08
C ARG A 82 15.82 -2.37 0.68
N LEU A 83 15.75 -2.27 2.00
CA LEU A 83 14.93 -3.17 2.83
C LEU A 83 13.45 -3.00 2.47
N TRP A 84 12.96 -1.76 2.44
CA TRP A 84 11.57 -1.48 2.09
C TRP A 84 11.22 -2.02 0.70
N LEU A 85 12.09 -1.81 -0.31
CA LEU A 85 11.84 -2.28 -1.67
C LEU A 85 11.82 -3.81 -1.78
N ILE A 86 12.76 -4.50 -1.10
CA ILE A 86 12.79 -5.97 -1.07
C ILE A 86 11.50 -6.51 -0.45
N VAL A 87 11.09 -5.94 0.69
CA VAL A 87 9.89 -6.36 1.40
C VAL A 87 8.64 -6.07 0.57
N PHE A 88 8.57 -4.90 -0.07
CA PHE A 88 7.49 -4.55 -1.00
C PHE A 88 7.33 -5.58 -2.12
N VAL A 89 8.42 -5.89 -2.84
CA VAL A 89 8.38 -6.87 -3.94
C VAL A 89 8.00 -8.26 -3.42
N LEU A 90 8.58 -8.68 -2.30
CA LEU A 90 8.30 -9.99 -1.71
C LEU A 90 6.82 -10.12 -1.33
N ILE A 91 6.27 -9.13 -0.61
CA ILE A 91 4.86 -9.15 -0.21
C ILE A 91 3.94 -9.10 -1.43
N ALA A 92 4.23 -8.24 -2.41
CA ALA A 92 3.43 -8.14 -3.63
C ALA A 92 3.40 -9.48 -4.40
N VAL A 93 4.55 -10.17 -4.53
CA VAL A 93 4.64 -11.48 -5.19
C VAL A 93 3.89 -12.55 -4.39
N LEU A 94 4.07 -12.61 -3.08
CA LEU A 94 3.38 -13.58 -2.22
C LEU A 94 1.86 -13.39 -2.25
N LEU A 95 1.40 -12.15 -2.20
CA LEU A 95 -0.03 -11.82 -2.31
C LEU A 95 -0.57 -12.14 -3.69
N PHE A 96 0.19 -11.91 -4.75
CA PHE A 96 -0.21 -12.30 -6.10
C PHE A 96 -0.35 -13.82 -6.22
N ILE A 97 0.64 -14.60 -5.74
CA ILE A 97 0.58 -16.08 -5.75
C ILE A 97 -0.62 -16.57 -4.93
N PHE A 98 -0.85 -15.97 -3.75
CA PHE A 98 -1.98 -16.31 -2.88
C PHE A 98 -3.33 -16.01 -3.54
N GLN A 99 -3.48 -14.83 -4.16
CA GLN A 99 -4.71 -14.51 -4.88
C GLN A 99 -4.89 -15.44 -6.08
N PHE A 100 -3.82 -15.71 -6.83
CA PHE A 100 -3.86 -16.60 -7.99
C PHE A 100 -4.28 -18.03 -7.61
N SER A 101 -3.75 -18.57 -6.50
CA SER A 101 -4.11 -19.92 -6.04
C SER A 101 -5.58 -20.04 -5.62
N MET A 102 -6.20 -18.95 -5.14
CA MET A 102 -7.63 -18.92 -4.80
C MET A 102 -8.54 -19.04 -6.03
N TYR A 103 -8.13 -18.49 -7.18
CA TYR A 103 -8.92 -18.61 -8.42
C TYR A 103 -8.60 -19.91 -9.19
N GLY A 104 -7.38 -20.40 -9.09
CA GLY A 104 -6.95 -21.69 -9.66
C GLY A 104 -6.68 -21.69 -11.17
N SER A 105 -7.17 -20.71 -11.94
CA SER A 105 -6.83 -20.55 -13.37
C SER A 105 -6.95 -19.11 -13.87
N ILE A 106 -6.21 -18.78 -14.94
CA ILE A 106 -6.24 -17.45 -15.59
C ILE A 106 -7.62 -17.19 -16.21
N GLU A 107 -8.27 -18.22 -16.75
CA GLU A 107 -9.59 -18.14 -17.39
C GLU A 107 -10.65 -17.72 -16.37
N ARG A 108 -10.60 -18.28 -15.15
CA ARG A 108 -11.52 -17.87 -14.06
C ARG A 108 -11.30 -16.43 -13.62
N ILE A 109 -10.04 -16.00 -13.55
CA ILE A 109 -9.69 -14.61 -13.22
C ILE A 109 -10.23 -13.65 -14.29
N ARG A 110 -10.00 -13.97 -15.57
CA ARG A 110 -10.52 -13.17 -16.70
C ARG A 110 -12.05 -13.18 -16.73
N GLY A 111 -12.68 -14.31 -16.42
CA GLY A 111 -14.13 -14.42 -16.35
C GLY A 111 -14.76 -13.55 -15.26
N LYS A 112 -14.09 -13.37 -14.12
CA LYS A 112 -14.63 -12.59 -12.99
C LYS A 112 -14.22 -11.11 -13.00
N HIS A 113 -12.96 -10.82 -13.34
CA HIS A 113 -12.37 -9.47 -13.20
C HIS A 113 -12.04 -8.82 -14.54
N GLY A 114 -12.27 -9.52 -15.66
CA GLY A 114 -11.88 -9.09 -17.02
C GLY A 114 -10.38 -9.23 -17.28
N TYR A 115 -9.54 -8.74 -16.35
CA TYR A 115 -8.10 -8.64 -16.53
C TYR A 115 -7.33 -9.10 -15.29
N VAL A 116 -6.32 -9.96 -15.51
CA VAL A 116 -5.35 -10.39 -14.47
C VAL A 116 -4.60 -9.20 -13.88
N LEU A 117 -4.49 -8.11 -14.62
CA LEU A 117 -3.82 -6.88 -14.19
C LEU A 117 -4.43 -6.32 -12.90
N GLY A 118 -5.76 -6.43 -12.71
CA GLY A 118 -6.41 -5.99 -11.48
C GLY A 118 -5.84 -6.65 -10.23
N LEU A 119 -5.57 -7.96 -10.28
CA LEU A 119 -4.96 -8.70 -9.17
C LEU A 119 -3.51 -8.26 -8.90
N VAL A 120 -2.72 -8.06 -9.96
CA VAL A 120 -1.34 -7.58 -9.82
C VAL A 120 -1.32 -6.21 -9.14
N ILE A 121 -2.20 -5.32 -9.57
CA ILE A 121 -2.28 -3.95 -9.05
C ILE A 121 -2.74 -3.92 -7.59
N VAL A 122 -3.75 -4.72 -7.23
CA VAL A 122 -4.19 -4.85 -5.83
C VAL A 122 -3.10 -5.48 -4.97
N ALA A 123 -2.43 -6.54 -5.44
CA ALA A 123 -1.32 -7.14 -4.74
C ALA A 123 -0.16 -6.15 -4.51
N CYS A 124 0.14 -5.30 -5.49
CA CYS A 124 1.10 -4.20 -5.35
C CYS A 124 0.64 -3.18 -4.29
N ASN A 125 -0.62 -2.73 -4.32
CA ASN A 125 -1.14 -1.78 -3.32
C ASN A 125 -1.09 -2.35 -1.90
N LEU A 126 -1.51 -3.60 -1.73
CA LEU A 126 -1.39 -4.30 -0.43
C LEU A 126 0.08 -4.51 -0.04
N GLY A 127 0.96 -4.75 -1.01
CA GLY A 127 2.41 -4.80 -0.83
C GLY A 127 2.99 -3.50 -0.28
N VAL A 128 2.47 -2.34 -0.71
CA VAL A 128 2.86 -1.04 -0.14
C VAL A 128 2.53 -0.99 1.35
N TYR A 129 1.29 -1.31 1.72
CA TYR A 129 0.87 -1.31 3.13
C TYR A 129 1.69 -2.28 3.97
N GLY A 130 1.89 -3.51 3.48
CA GLY A 130 2.70 -4.52 4.15
C GLY A 130 4.15 -4.07 4.35
N ALA A 131 4.76 -3.48 3.32
CA ALA A 131 6.14 -3.00 3.40
C ALA A 131 6.31 -1.82 4.36
N ILE A 132 5.34 -0.91 4.42
CA ILE A 132 5.29 0.17 5.42
C ILE A 132 5.27 -0.44 6.83
N MET A 133 4.29 -1.31 7.11
CA MET A 133 4.09 -1.88 8.45
C MET A 133 5.30 -2.69 8.92
N PHE A 134 5.86 -3.52 8.04
CA PHE A 134 7.06 -4.29 8.34
C PHE A 134 8.26 -3.39 8.61
N SER A 135 8.50 -2.40 7.76
CA SER A 135 9.66 -1.52 7.87
C SER A 135 9.62 -0.66 9.13
N VAL A 136 8.45 -0.15 9.51
CA VAL A 136 8.24 0.57 10.77
C VAL A 136 8.53 -0.36 11.94
N SER A 137 7.94 -1.55 11.96
CA SER A 137 8.10 -2.53 13.04
C SER A 137 9.57 -2.90 13.26
N VAL A 138 10.29 -3.26 12.19
CA VAL A 138 11.72 -3.64 12.27
C VAL A 138 12.57 -2.46 12.75
N THR A 139 12.27 -1.24 12.29
CA THR A 139 13.03 -0.05 12.69
C THR A 139 12.81 0.29 14.16
N LEU A 140 11.57 0.22 14.65
CA LEU A 140 11.24 0.45 16.05
C LEU A 140 11.85 -0.62 16.96
N LEU A 141 11.74 -1.91 16.60
CA LEU A 141 12.36 -3.01 17.34
C LEU A 141 13.88 -2.85 17.41
N GLY A 142 14.53 -2.51 16.29
CA GLY A 142 15.97 -2.26 16.26
C GLY A 142 16.40 -1.11 17.18
N ARG A 143 15.59 -0.04 17.28
CA ARG A 143 15.83 1.07 18.20
C ARG A 143 15.63 0.66 19.66
N LEU A 144 14.56 -0.07 19.97
CA LEU A 144 14.28 -0.56 21.32
C LEU A 144 15.40 -1.49 21.83
N ILE A 145 15.84 -2.46 21.01
CA ILE A 145 16.96 -3.34 21.35
C ILE A 145 18.25 -2.54 21.57
N GLY A 146 18.49 -1.52 20.75
CA GLY A 146 19.65 -0.63 20.90
C GLY A 146 19.61 0.20 22.19
N LEU A 147 18.43 0.61 22.66
CA LEU A 147 18.26 1.30 23.94
C LEU A 147 18.51 0.37 25.12
N VAL A 148 17.94 -0.84 25.09
CA VAL A 148 18.13 -1.84 26.16
C VAL A 148 19.61 -2.21 26.30
N ARG A 149 20.34 -2.40 25.20
CA ARG A 149 21.79 -2.69 25.24
C ARG A 149 22.66 -1.55 25.77
N ARG A 150 22.14 -0.32 25.78
CA ARG A 150 22.86 0.88 26.26
C ARG A 150 22.45 1.28 27.68
N ALA A 151 21.45 0.62 28.27
CA ALA A 151 21.09 0.85 29.65
C ALA A 151 22.24 0.31 30.54
N PRO A 152 22.81 1.14 31.45
CA PRO A 152 23.79 0.64 32.40
C PRO A 152 23.16 -0.46 33.26
N VAL A 153 23.86 -1.58 33.40
CA VAL A 153 23.52 -2.60 34.39
C VAL A 153 23.82 -1.98 35.75
N ASN A 154 22.77 -1.60 36.48
CA ASN A 154 22.85 -1.21 37.88
C ASN A 154 22.93 -2.45 38.76
#